data_AF-A0A432T416-F1
#
_entry.id   AF-A0A432T416-F1
#
_cell.length_a   1.000
_cell.length_b   1.000
_cell.length_c   1.000
_cell.angle_alpha   90.00
_cell.angle_beta   90.00
_cell.angle_gamma   90.00
#
_symmetry.space_group_name_H-M   'P 1'
#
loop_
_entity.id
_entity.type
_entity.pdbx_description
1 polymer ?
#
loop_
_entity_poly.entity_id
_entity_poly.type
_entity_poly.pdbx_seq_one_letter_code
_entity_poly.pdbx_strand_id
1 'polypeptide(L)'
;MKNKIILLWILFVSMIQAGFNFQGCSGSGTFEQQIESYNGDYNKAVYVGEIPKGIQGLHINLISDKDVDIRLYGENNDKIIHWPYGILSFPREESKAYKNVPITYSGYNGVDGKKGNEFITIAKTTPTKMRMEAFGYEAGYATVNYSWTGKEGCVPKKAGTGDFTQNIKTKETSLVGTIPPHIKDVTIQLTSDKDLDIQLYGADGTAIVSWKPKGLLFDSGKQEIDYHGMHIEWSGYYGVNGQKGNEYIKITGTTSEMLVMKVYGYEAGSAEVHYSWGKDAVENALTSGSVKTINEETLLAATIKELEDLKTIKSSLLKTIYKNETIQYDPGRRTQLIEPLVENLYNIYPILQGNKGYALAALGVKRNSRFAVFGSTPLWYFEHNRNMRFEPQFKRILFWLMHGDLIKKRTIGLSFLDSNK
;
A
#
# COMPACT_ATOMS: atom_id res chain seq x y z
N MET A 1 -33.86 -8.62 -55.22
CA MET A 1 -34.09 -8.93 -53.79
C MET A 1 -32.74 -9.17 -53.13
N LYS A 2 -32.24 -8.23 -52.32
CA LYS A 2 -30.94 -8.38 -51.61
C LYS A 2 -31.21 -8.94 -50.22
N ASN A 3 -30.88 -10.21 -49.99
CA ASN A 3 -30.93 -10.84 -48.68
C ASN A 3 -29.86 -10.22 -47.78
N LYS A 4 -30.29 -9.50 -46.74
CA LYS A 4 -29.41 -9.09 -45.65
C LYS A 4 -29.28 -10.26 -44.68
N ILE A 5 -28.11 -10.89 -44.66
CA ILE A 5 -27.70 -11.82 -43.62
C ILE A 5 -27.40 -10.99 -42.36
N ILE A 6 -28.23 -11.14 -41.33
CA ILE A 6 -27.98 -10.57 -40.00
C ILE A 6 -27.03 -11.54 -39.30
N LEU A 7 -25.76 -11.15 -39.20
CA LEU A 7 -24.75 -11.86 -38.45
C LEU A 7 -24.94 -11.55 -36.95
N LEU A 8 -25.50 -12.51 -36.22
CA LEU A 8 -25.70 -12.41 -34.77
C LEU A 8 -24.34 -12.61 -34.07
N TRP A 9 -23.76 -11.52 -33.58
CA TRP A 9 -22.56 -11.58 -32.73
C TRP A 9 -22.94 -12.09 -31.35
N ILE A 10 -22.64 -13.36 -31.07
CA ILE A 10 -22.71 -13.94 -29.72
C ILE A 10 -21.47 -13.48 -28.97
N LEU A 11 -21.62 -12.45 -28.13
CA LEU A 11 -20.62 -12.03 -27.15
C LEU A 11 -20.53 -13.10 -26.06
N PHE A 12 -19.49 -13.94 -26.10
CA PHE A 12 -19.07 -14.74 -24.96
C PHE A 12 -18.46 -13.80 -23.91
N VAL A 13 -19.26 -13.42 -22.92
CA VAL A 13 -18.74 -12.80 -21.69
C VAL A 13 -18.18 -13.95 -20.85
N SER A 14 -16.86 -14.05 -20.74
CA SER A 14 -16.24 -14.91 -19.74
C SER A 14 -16.64 -14.36 -18.37
N MET A 15 -17.52 -15.04 -17.65
CA MET A 15 -17.75 -14.74 -16.24
C MET A 15 -16.43 -14.97 -15.51
N ILE A 16 -15.72 -13.89 -15.18
CA ILE A 16 -14.62 -13.96 -14.22
C ILE A 16 -15.29 -14.38 -12.92
N GLN A 17 -15.01 -15.61 -12.46
CA GLN A 17 -15.49 -16.08 -11.17
C GLN A 17 -14.93 -15.14 -10.10
N ALA A 18 -15.81 -14.39 -9.44
CA ALA A 18 -15.42 -13.48 -8.38
C ALA A 18 -14.87 -14.32 -7.20
N GLY A 19 -13.80 -13.84 -6.58
CA GLY A 19 -13.10 -14.59 -5.53
C GLY A 19 -12.15 -13.69 -4.75
N PHE A 20 -11.43 -14.29 -3.80
CA PHE A 20 -10.49 -13.54 -2.99
C PHE A 20 -9.35 -12.92 -3.81
N ASN A 21 -9.02 -11.67 -3.49
CA ASN A 21 -7.90 -10.93 -4.03
C ASN A 21 -7.00 -10.46 -2.89
N PHE A 22 -5.98 -11.26 -2.56
CA PHE A 22 -4.97 -10.95 -1.54
C PHE A 22 -3.74 -10.22 -2.14
N GLN A 23 -3.97 -9.30 -3.08
CA GLN A 23 -2.92 -8.43 -3.61
C GLN A 23 -2.51 -7.36 -2.60
N GLY A 24 -1.22 -7.06 -2.52
CA GLY A 24 -0.68 -6.13 -1.52
C GLY A 24 -0.37 -6.80 -0.18
N CYS A 25 0.04 -5.98 0.79
CA CYS A 25 0.43 -6.46 2.12
C CYS A 25 -0.75 -6.60 3.07
N SER A 26 -1.84 -5.89 2.82
CA SER A 26 -3.02 -5.76 3.67
C SER A 26 -4.15 -5.24 2.80
N GLY A 27 -5.39 -5.44 3.19
CA GLY A 27 -6.53 -4.93 2.43
C GLY A 27 -7.83 -5.62 2.77
N SER A 28 -8.80 -5.41 1.90
CA SER A 28 -10.13 -6.00 1.98
C SER A 28 -10.76 -6.10 0.61
N GLY A 29 -11.83 -6.88 0.50
CA GLY A 29 -12.66 -6.91 -0.68
C GLY A 29 -14.07 -7.40 -0.37
N THR A 30 -14.94 -7.20 -1.35
CA THR A 30 -16.32 -7.71 -1.35
C THR A 30 -16.64 -8.30 -2.71
N PHE A 31 -17.40 -9.39 -2.74
CA PHE A 31 -17.97 -9.94 -3.95
C PHE A 31 -19.24 -10.75 -3.64
N GLU A 32 -20.08 -10.92 -4.65
CA GLU A 32 -21.23 -11.81 -4.58
C GLU A 32 -20.90 -13.18 -5.17
N GLN A 33 -21.40 -14.24 -4.53
CA GLN A 33 -21.27 -15.61 -4.98
C GLN A 33 -22.66 -16.24 -5.04
N GLN A 34 -23.02 -16.77 -6.21
CA GLN A 34 -24.22 -17.59 -6.35
C GLN A 34 -23.95 -18.97 -5.72
N ILE A 35 -24.85 -19.38 -4.82
CA ILE A 35 -24.80 -20.66 -4.10
C ILE A 35 -25.93 -21.55 -4.59
N GLU A 36 -25.57 -22.74 -5.03
CA GLU A 36 -26.54 -23.77 -5.38
C GLU A 36 -27.00 -24.53 -4.13
N SER A 37 -28.26 -24.95 -4.11
CA SER A 37 -28.75 -25.89 -3.12
C SER A 37 -28.10 -27.27 -3.33
N TYR A 38 -27.83 -27.95 -2.21
CA TYR A 38 -27.19 -29.26 -2.21
C TYR A 38 -28.07 -30.33 -2.87
N ASN A 39 -29.40 -30.18 -2.86
CA ASN A 39 -30.37 -31.10 -3.49
C ASN A 39 -30.15 -32.58 -3.11
N GLY A 40 -29.73 -32.85 -1.88
CA GLY A 40 -29.41 -34.21 -1.40
C GLY A 40 -27.96 -34.66 -1.64
N ASP A 41 -27.18 -33.96 -2.47
CA ASP A 41 -25.76 -34.26 -2.69
C ASP A 41 -24.89 -33.45 -1.72
N TYR A 42 -24.35 -34.16 -0.72
CA TYR A 42 -23.55 -33.54 0.32
C TYR A 42 -22.18 -33.04 -0.15
N ASN A 43 -21.73 -33.48 -1.33
CA ASN A 43 -20.48 -33.02 -1.95
C ASN A 43 -20.70 -31.79 -2.83
N LYS A 44 -21.97 -31.41 -3.05
CA LYS A 44 -22.34 -30.26 -3.86
C LYS A 44 -22.18 -28.96 -3.06
N ALA A 45 -20.95 -28.47 -3.01
CA ALA A 45 -20.59 -27.17 -2.48
C ALA A 45 -20.03 -26.29 -3.60
N VAL A 46 -20.23 -24.98 -3.48
CA VAL A 46 -19.72 -24.00 -4.45
C VAL A 46 -18.34 -23.52 -4.00
N TYR A 47 -17.37 -23.58 -4.89
CA TYR A 47 -16.04 -23.01 -4.64
C TYR A 47 -16.13 -21.49 -4.57
N VAL A 48 -15.69 -20.93 -3.44
CA VAL A 48 -15.69 -19.48 -3.17
C VAL A 48 -14.33 -18.87 -3.50
N GLY A 49 -13.24 -19.54 -3.12
CA GLY A 49 -11.90 -19.03 -3.38
C GLY A 49 -10.79 -19.71 -2.60
N GLU A 50 -9.57 -19.29 -2.89
CA GLU A 50 -8.35 -19.77 -2.24
C GLU A 50 -7.76 -18.68 -1.35
N ILE A 51 -7.36 -19.07 -0.14
CA ILE A 51 -6.67 -18.23 0.83
C ILE A 51 -5.22 -18.72 0.87
N PRO A 52 -4.23 -17.92 0.43
CA PRO A 52 -2.85 -18.35 0.42
C PRO A 52 -2.29 -18.48 1.84
N LYS A 53 -1.20 -19.24 1.96
CA LYS A 53 -0.36 -19.24 3.16
C LYS A 53 0.22 -17.83 3.38
N GLY A 54 0.43 -17.45 4.64
CA GLY A 54 1.12 -16.21 4.97
C GLY A 54 0.22 -15.00 5.17
N ILE A 55 -1.11 -15.13 5.03
CA ILE A 55 -2.06 -14.03 5.28
C ILE A 55 -2.24 -13.86 6.79
N GLN A 56 -2.18 -12.62 7.28
CA GLN A 56 -2.23 -12.31 8.71
C GLN A 56 -3.52 -11.56 9.04
N GLY A 57 -4.11 -11.85 10.21
CA GLY A 57 -5.31 -11.16 10.68
C GLY A 57 -6.48 -11.27 9.70
N LEU A 58 -6.69 -12.45 9.13
CA LEU A 58 -7.75 -12.69 8.15
C LEU A 58 -9.11 -12.69 8.85
N HIS A 59 -10.06 -11.97 8.28
CA HIS A 59 -11.46 -12.03 8.65
C HIS A 59 -12.32 -12.18 7.40
N ILE A 60 -13.29 -13.07 7.43
CA ILE A 60 -14.22 -13.32 6.31
C ILE A 60 -15.63 -13.38 6.90
N ASN A 61 -16.56 -12.61 6.35
CA ASN A 61 -18.00 -12.72 6.58
C ASN A 61 -18.67 -13.21 5.30
N LEU A 62 -19.52 -14.23 5.43
CA LEU A 62 -20.46 -14.66 4.41
C LEU A 62 -21.86 -14.24 4.88
N ILE A 63 -22.59 -13.51 4.05
CA ILE A 63 -23.90 -12.94 4.40
C ILE A 63 -24.91 -13.36 3.35
N SER A 64 -26.01 -13.99 3.76
CA SER A 64 -27.10 -14.43 2.89
C SER A 64 -28.43 -14.43 3.64
N ASP A 65 -29.52 -14.23 2.90
CA ASP A 65 -30.88 -14.46 3.39
C ASP A 65 -31.27 -15.96 3.39
N LYS A 66 -30.40 -16.82 2.84
CA LYS A 66 -30.57 -18.26 2.73
C LYS A 66 -29.71 -19.02 3.73
N ASP A 67 -30.10 -20.26 4.03
CA ASP A 67 -29.32 -21.16 4.88
C ASP A 67 -28.12 -21.69 4.09
N VAL A 68 -26.95 -21.07 4.30
CA VAL A 68 -25.69 -21.34 3.61
C VAL A 68 -24.56 -21.43 4.63
N ASP A 69 -23.83 -22.54 4.59
CA ASP A 69 -22.73 -22.82 5.51
C ASP A 69 -21.37 -22.58 4.83
N ILE A 70 -20.41 -22.04 5.59
CA ILE A 70 -19.01 -22.00 5.19
C ILE A 70 -18.38 -23.39 5.35
N ARG A 71 -17.63 -23.82 4.34
CA ARG A 71 -16.69 -24.94 4.43
C ARG A 71 -15.28 -24.45 4.17
N LEU A 72 -14.36 -24.77 5.07
CA LEU A 72 -12.94 -24.40 4.98
C LEU A 72 -12.06 -25.64 5.03
N TYR A 73 -11.20 -25.78 4.03
CA TYR A 73 -10.28 -26.89 3.90
C TYR A 73 -8.83 -26.41 3.92
N GLY A 74 -7.97 -27.15 4.58
CA GLY A 74 -6.52 -26.96 4.54
C GLY A 74 -5.84 -27.72 3.39
N GLU A 75 -4.51 -27.84 3.49
CA GLU A 75 -3.73 -28.78 2.68
C GLU A 75 -4.30 -30.21 2.78
N ASN A 76 -4.16 -30.98 1.71
CA ASN A 76 -4.60 -32.39 1.65
C ASN A 76 -6.10 -32.63 1.99
N ASN A 77 -6.95 -31.62 1.80
CA ASN A 77 -8.39 -31.67 2.15
C ASN A 77 -8.68 -31.85 3.64
N ASP A 78 -7.79 -31.40 4.53
CA ASP A 78 -8.08 -31.29 5.96
C ASP A 78 -9.35 -30.47 6.18
N LYS A 79 -10.38 -31.06 6.81
CA LYS A 79 -11.65 -30.38 7.09
C LYS A 79 -11.49 -29.48 8.32
N ILE A 80 -11.16 -28.21 8.09
CA ILE A 80 -10.99 -27.23 9.18
C ILE A 80 -12.37 -26.81 9.68
N ILE A 81 -13.22 -26.28 8.79
CA ILE A 81 -14.62 -25.95 9.07
C ILE A 81 -15.47 -26.80 8.14
N HIS A 82 -16.26 -27.71 8.72
CA HIS A 82 -17.11 -28.60 7.93
C HIS A 82 -18.12 -29.30 8.84
N TRP A 83 -19.42 -29.11 8.66
CA TRP A 83 -20.39 -29.97 9.32
C TRP A 83 -20.46 -31.35 8.61
N PRO A 84 -20.58 -32.50 9.29
CA PRO A 84 -20.49 -32.69 10.74
C PRO A 84 -19.07 -33.00 11.27
N TYR A 85 -18.06 -33.19 10.41
CA TYR A 85 -16.78 -33.82 10.79
C TYR A 85 -15.53 -32.92 10.71
N GLY A 86 -15.70 -31.60 10.66
CA GLY A 86 -14.59 -30.65 10.71
C GLY A 86 -14.01 -30.49 12.11
N ILE A 87 -12.82 -29.90 12.20
CA ILE A 87 -12.23 -29.47 13.48
C ILE A 87 -13.22 -28.53 14.20
N LEU A 88 -13.77 -27.58 13.43
CA LEU A 88 -14.86 -26.68 13.79
C LEU A 88 -16.12 -27.14 13.04
N SER A 89 -17.14 -27.57 13.77
CA SER A 89 -18.37 -28.13 13.20
C SER A 89 -19.61 -27.89 14.07
N PHE A 90 -19.51 -27.05 15.10
CA PHE A 90 -20.57 -26.82 16.07
C PHE A 90 -21.54 -25.70 15.62
N PRO A 91 -22.78 -25.65 16.17
CA PRO A 91 -23.78 -24.66 15.83
C PRO A 91 -23.49 -23.24 16.30
N ARG A 92 -22.45 -23.05 17.11
CA ARG A 92 -22.16 -21.79 17.82
C ARG A 92 -20.69 -21.44 17.66
N GLU A 93 -20.36 -20.19 18.00
CA GLU A 93 -19.00 -19.70 17.89
C GLU A 93 -18.03 -20.59 18.68
N GLU A 94 -16.96 -20.99 18.00
CA GLU A 94 -15.89 -21.80 18.58
C GLU A 94 -14.54 -21.40 17.99
N SER A 95 -13.50 -21.45 18.84
CA SER A 95 -12.11 -21.27 18.44
C SER A 95 -11.32 -22.55 18.67
N LYS A 96 -10.67 -23.06 17.62
CA LYS A 96 -9.78 -24.23 17.70
C LYS A 96 -8.50 -24.01 16.91
N ALA A 97 -7.43 -24.68 17.34
CA ALA A 97 -6.15 -24.58 16.65
C ALA A 97 -6.10 -25.54 15.44
N TYR A 98 -5.69 -25.02 14.29
CA TYR A 98 -5.27 -25.81 13.13
C TYR A 98 -3.80 -25.49 12.85
N LYS A 99 -2.92 -26.50 12.89
CA LYS A 99 -1.46 -26.32 12.77
C LYS A 99 -0.92 -25.20 13.68
N ASN A 100 -1.34 -25.20 14.96
CA ASN A 100 -0.99 -24.22 16.00
C ASN A 100 -1.48 -22.77 15.77
N VAL A 101 -2.36 -22.55 14.79
CA VAL A 101 -3.00 -21.26 14.54
C VAL A 101 -4.45 -21.32 15.01
N PRO A 102 -4.89 -20.44 15.94
CA PRO A 102 -6.29 -20.38 16.34
C PRO A 102 -7.14 -19.86 15.19
N ILE A 103 -8.19 -20.60 14.87
CA ILE A 103 -9.22 -20.25 13.90
C ILE A 103 -10.55 -20.18 14.67
N THR A 104 -11.24 -19.05 14.55
CA THR A 104 -12.59 -18.85 15.09
C THR A 104 -13.60 -18.96 13.98
N TYR A 105 -14.68 -19.70 14.22
CA TYR A 105 -15.82 -19.85 13.32
C TYR A 105 -17.10 -19.55 14.09
N SER A 106 -18.04 -18.82 13.48
CA SER A 106 -19.32 -18.44 14.09
C SER A 106 -20.26 -19.62 14.40
N GLY A 107 -20.08 -20.75 13.72
CA GLY A 107 -21.01 -21.89 13.78
C GLY A 107 -22.08 -21.84 12.70
N TYR A 108 -22.67 -23.01 12.41
CA TYR A 108 -23.64 -23.21 11.31
C TYR A 108 -25.05 -22.65 11.57
N ASN A 109 -25.31 -22.12 12.78
CA ASN A 109 -26.53 -21.34 13.01
C ASN A 109 -26.31 -19.84 12.72
N GLY A 110 -25.11 -19.48 12.25
CA GLY A 110 -24.71 -18.11 11.98
C GLY A 110 -24.72 -17.18 13.20
N VAL A 111 -24.59 -15.90 12.94
CA VAL A 111 -24.57 -14.83 13.93
C VAL A 111 -26.00 -14.42 14.29
N ASP A 112 -26.31 -14.33 15.58
CA ASP A 112 -27.65 -13.99 16.10
C ASP A 112 -28.78 -14.89 15.58
N GLY A 113 -28.45 -16.15 15.27
CA GLY A 113 -29.40 -17.15 14.74
C GLY A 113 -29.75 -16.97 13.25
N LYS A 114 -29.06 -16.07 12.54
CA LYS A 114 -29.22 -15.89 11.09
C LYS A 114 -28.31 -16.89 10.37
N LYS A 115 -28.85 -18.05 10.01
CA LYS A 115 -28.08 -19.18 9.45
C LYS A 115 -27.24 -18.88 8.21
N GLY A 116 -27.63 -17.92 7.38
CA GLY A 116 -26.85 -17.46 6.22
C GLY A 116 -25.72 -16.47 6.54
N ASN A 117 -25.54 -16.11 7.80
CA ASN A 117 -24.58 -15.10 8.23
C ASN A 117 -23.49 -15.73 9.08
N GLU A 118 -22.38 -16.09 8.45
CA GLU A 118 -21.28 -16.77 9.11
C GLU A 118 -19.96 -16.01 8.98
N PHE A 119 -19.03 -16.24 9.90
CA PHE A 119 -17.71 -15.67 9.81
C PHE A 119 -16.57 -16.62 10.17
N ILE A 120 -15.40 -16.33 9.61
CA ILE A 120 -14.12 -16.92 9.97
C ILE A 120 -13.18 -15.82 10.41
N THR A 121 -12.48 -16.02 11.53
CA THR A 121 -11.36 -15.18 11.93
C THR A 121 -10.10 -16.02 12.15
N ILE A 122 -9.00 -15.60 11.55
CA ILE A 122 -7.66 -16.16 11.75
C ILE A 122 -6.74 -15.01 12.16
N ALA A 123 -6.61 -14.80 13.47
CA ALA A 123 -5.89 -13.65 14.02
C ALA A 123 -4.38 -13.67 13.73
N LYS A 124 -3.79 -14.86 13.55
CA LYS A 124 -2.38 -15.05 13.21
C LYS A 124 -2.18 -15.25 11.71
N THR A 125 -0.97 -15.65 11.33
CA THR A 125 -0.62 -16.02 9.96
C THR A 125 -1.31 -17.33 9.54
N THR A 126 -1.94 -17.38 8.38
CA THR A 126 -2.50 -18.60 7.80
C THR A 126 -1.37 -19.64 7.61
N PRO A 127 -1.49 -20.83 8.24
CA PRO A 127 -0.36 -21.77 8.32
C PRO A 127 -0.10 -22.49 6.99
N THR A 128 -1.11 -22.52 6.12
CA THR A 128 -1.12 -23.20 4.83
C THR A 128 -2.06 -22.49 3.88
N LYS A 129 -2.01 -22.88 2.62
CA LYS A 129 -3.02 -22.58 1.62
C LYS A 129 -4.33 -23.27 2.03
N MET A 130 -5.42 -22.51 2.04
CA MET A 130 -6.75 -23.00 2.39
C MET A 130 -7.71 -22.73 1.25
N ARG A 131 -8.72 -23.59 1.12
CA ARG A 131 -9.80 -23.47 0.15
C ARG A 131 -11.09 -23.23 0.89
N MET A 132 -11.81 -22.18 0.51
CA MET A 132 -13.16 -21.92 1.00
C MET A 132 -14.19 -22.36 -0.03
N GLU A 133 -15.20 -23.05 0.46
CA GLU A 133 -16.42 -23.38 -0.26
C GLU A 133 -17.62 -22.88 0.56
N ALA A 134 -18.76 -22.77 -0.10
CA ALA A 134 -20.04 -22.47 0.53
C ALA A 134 -21.05 -23.55 0.17
N PHE A 135 -21.77 -24.04 1.16
CA PHE A 135 -22.72 -25.15 1.04
C PHE A 135 -24.12 -24.63 1.28
N GLY A 136 -24.98 -24.66 0.27
CA GLY A 136 -26.36 -24.18 0.40
C GLY A 136 -27.33 -25.28 0.78
N TYR A 137 -27.99 -25.16 1.94
CA TYR A 137 -29.24 -25.88 2.17
C TYR A 137 -30.35 -25.32 1.29
N GLU A 138 -30.33 -24.01 1.07
CA GLU A 138 -31.15 -23.29 0.10
C GLU A 138 -30.26 -22.61 -0.96
N ALA A 139 -30.78 -22.52 -2.19
CA ALA A 139 -30.10 -21.80 -3.26
C ALA A 139 -30.32 -20.28 -3.11
N GLY A 140 -29.28 -19.49 -3.35
CA GLY A 140 -29.33 -18.03 -3.19
C GLY A 140 -28.03 -17.35 -3.55
N TYR A 141 -27.96 -16.04 -3.30
CA TYR A 141 -26.71 -15.28 -3.37
C TYR A 141 -26.17 -15.05 -1.97
N ALA A 142 -24.84 -15.10 -1.84
CA ALA A 142 -24.14 -14.72 -0.64
C ALA A 142 -23.16 -13.58 -0.96
N THR A 143 -23.14 -12.55 -0.12
CA THR A 143 -22.11 -11.52 -0.13
C THR A 143 -20.94 -11.97 0.73
N VAL A 144 -19.75 -12.03 0.15
CA VAL A 144 -18.51 -12.38 0.85
C VAL A 144 -17.71 -11.10 1.06
N ASN A 145 -17.57 -10.71 2.33
CA ASN A 145 -16.71 -9.61 2.75
C ASN A 145 -15.47 -10.18 3.42
N TYR A 146 -14.27 -9.73 3.04
CA TYR A 146 -13.04 -10.22 3.66
C TYR A 146 -12.02 -9.10 3.86
N SER A 147 -11.16 -9.26 4.86
CA SER A 147 -10.05 -8.35 5.15
C SER A 147 -8.84 -9.10 5.73
N TRP A 148 -7.66 -8.51 5.59
CA TRP A 148 -6.42 -9.00 6.19
C TRP A 148 -5.50 -7.84 6.59
N THR A 149 -4.81 -8.00 7.71
CA THR A 149 -3.96 -6.95 8.30
C THR A 149 -2.53 -6.99 7.78
N GLY A 150 -2.10 -8.12 7.23
CA GLY A 150 -0.70 -8.34 6.88
C GLY A 150 -0.48 -9.55 5.99
N LYS A 151 0.72 -9.61 5.42
CA LYS A 151 1.19 -10.75 4.63
C LYS A 151 2.65 -11.00 4.94
N GLU A 152 2.96 -12.24 5.28
CA GLU A 152 4.32 -12.68 5.60
C GLU A 152 5.28 -12.31 4.46
N GLY A 153 6.42 -11.70 4.83
CA GLY A 153 7.42 -11.24 3.86
C GLY A 153 7.01 -10.00 3.04
N CYS A 154 5.87 -9.38 3.35
CA CYS A 154 5.42 -8.18 2.65
C CYS A 154 5.81 -6.91 3.41
N VAL A 155 6.36 -5.94 2.68
CA VAL A 155 6.68 -4.61 3.22
C VAL A 155 5.68 -3.61 2.61
N PRO A 156 4.81 -2.98 3.41
CA PRO A 156 3.87 -1.99 2.92
C PRO A 156 4.59 -0.85 2.21
N LYS A 157 3.99 -0.33 1.14
CA LYS A 157 4.50 0.87 0.49
C LYS A 157 4.36 2.05 1.45
N LYS A 158 5.42 2.86 1.56
CA LYS A 158 5.44 4.07 2.41
C LYS A 158 4.34 5.07 2.06
N ALA A 159 3.99 5.14 0.78
CA ALA A 159 2.94 5.99 0.24
C ALA A 159 2.24 5.31 -0.94
N GLY A 160 1.05 5.77 -1.28
CA GLY A 160 0.31 5.30 -2.44
C GLY A 160 -1.02 5.99 -2.62
N THR A 161 -1.69 5.63 -3.71
CA THR A 161 -3.04 6.09 -4.06
C THR A 161 -3.82 4.93 -4.66
N GLY A 162 -5.13 5.00 -4.64
CA GLY A 162 -6.01 4.05 -5.28
C GLY A 162 -7.42 4.59 -5.48
N ASP A 163 -8.16 3.90 -6.34
CA ASP A 163 -9.50 4.26 -6.75
C ASP A 163 -10.32 2.97 -6.89
N PHE A 164 -11.59 3.04 -6.51
CA PHE A 164 -12.56 2.02 -6.87
C PHE A 164 -13.97 2.60 -6.89
N THR A 165 -14.87 1.83 -7.49
CA THR A 165 -16.29 2.17 -7.58
C THR A 165 -17.11 1.03 -7.01
N GLN A 166 -18.13 1.35 -6.22
CA GLN A 166 -19.05 0.37 -5.66
C GLN A 166 -20.49 0.85 -5.71
N ASN A 167 -21.39 0.00 -6.18
CA ASN A 167 -22.82 0.29 -6.13
C ASN A 167 -23.35 0.08 -4.71
N ILE A 168 -24.06 1.08 -4.20
CA ILE A 168 -24.67 1.08 -2.88
C ILE A 168 -26.18 1.06 -3.05
N LYS A 169 -26.86 0.16 -2.33
CA LYS A 169 -28.32 0.07 -2.34
C LYS A 169 -28.92 1.05 -1.33
N THR A 170 -30.14 1.52 -1.64
CA THR A 170 -30.92 2.37 -0.75
C THR A 170 -31.15 1.70 0.60
N LYS A 171 -30.90 2.42 1.68
CA LYS A 171 -31.01 2.02 3.10
C LYS A 171 -30.11 0.84 3.49
N GLU A 172 -29.05 0.59 2.73
CA GLU A 172 -28.06 -0.41 3.06
C GLU A 172 -26.71 0.22 3.39
N THR A 173 -25.98 -0.45 4.28
CA THR A 173 -24.56 -0.16 4.54
C THR A 173 -23.72 -1.19 3.83
N SER A 174 -22.82 -0.77 2.96
CA SER A 174 -21.88 -1.67 2.32
C SER A 174 -20.47 -1.44 2.86
N LEU A 175 -19.74 -2.53 3.13
CA LEU A 175 -18.31 -2.45 3.37
C LEU A 175 -17.64 -2.00 2.07
N VAL A 176 -16.84 -0.94 2.16
CA VAL A 176 -16.08 -0.42 1.00
C VAL A 176 -14.59 -0.63 1.16
N GLY A 177 -14.09 -0.71 2.40
CA GLY A 177 -12.66 -0.96 2.61
C GLY A 177 -12.26 -1.09 4.07
N THR A 178 -11.00 -1.41 4.29
CA THR A 178 -10.34 -1.34 5.59
C THR A 178 -9.04 -0.58 5.47
N ILE A 179 -8.68 0.15 6.52
CA ILE A 179 -7.42 0.88 6.64
C ILE A 179 -6.60 0.15 7.71
N PRO A 180 -5.49 -0.49 7.35
CA PRO A 180 -4.64 -1.20 8.29
C PRO A 180 -4.03 -0.25 9.35
N PRO A 181 -3.52 -0.79 10.48
CA PRO A 181 -2.65 -0.03 11.36
C PRO A 181 -1.33 0.32 10.67
N HIS A 182 -0.63 1.32 11.22
CA HIS A 182 0.68 1.80 10.78
C HIS A 182 0.72 2.45 9.39
N ILE A 183 -0.43 2.90 8.90
CA ILE A 183 -0.53 3.67 7.67
C ILE A 183 -0.46 5.15 8.04
N LYS A 184 0.46 5.86 7.38
CA LYS A 184 0.68 7.28 7.64
C LYS A 184 -0.22 8.14 6.76
N ASP A 185 -0.76 9.22 7.31
CA ASP A 185 -1.41 10.33 6.61
C ASP A 185 -2.41 9.88 5.53
N VAL A 186 -3.56 9.35 5.96
CA VAL A 186 -4.60 8.79 5.07
C VAL A 186 -5.58 9.88 4.65
N THR A 187 -5.91 9.93 3.36
CA THR A 187 -6.99 10.77 2.83
C THR A 187 -7.93 9.91 1.99
N ILE A 188 -9.23 10.07 2.20
CA ILE A 188 -10.29 9.37 1.49
C ILE A 188 -11.29 10.39 0.99
N GLN A 189 -11.71 10.26 -0.26
CA GLN A 189 -12.70 11.09 -0.92
C GLN A 189 -13.77 10.17 -1.50
N LEU A 190 -15.01 10.37 -1.07
CA LEU A 190 -16.20 9.79 -1.66
C LEU A 190 -16.78 10.81 -2.64
N THR A 191 -17.12 10.38 -3.84
CA THR A 191 -17.86 11.17 -4.83
C THR A 191 -19.08 10.39 -5.32
N SER A 192 -20.23 11.04 -5.39
CA SER A 192 -21.46 10.46 -5.92
C SER A 192 -22.43 11.55 -6.38
N ASP A 193 -23.29 11.22 -7.34
CA ASP A 193 -24.45 12.05 -7.72
C ASP A 193 -25.69 11.78 -6.84
N LYS A 194 -25.54 10.94 -5.82
CA LYS A 194 -26.59 10.49 -4.90
C LYS A 194 -26.22 10.78 -3.45
N ASP A 195 -27.22 10.80 -2.59
CA ASP A 195 -27.06 10.98 -1.14
C ASP A 195 -26.48 9.70 -0.50
N LEU A 196 -25.15 9.61 -0.51
CA LEU A 196 -24.33 8.55 0.09
C LEU A 196 -23.43 9.14 1.17
N ASP A 197 -23.42 8.53 2.37
CA ASP A 197 -22.59 8.96 3.48
C ASP A 197 -21.42 7.99 3.70
N ILE A 198 -20.19 8.51 3.83
CA ILE A 198 -19.05 7.69 4.23
C ILE A 198 -19.08 7.45 5.74
N GLN A 199 -18.71 6.25 6.15
CA GLN A 199 -18.63 5.87 7.55
C GLN A 199 -17.26 5.26 7.88
N LEU A 200 -16.79 5.52 9.10
CA LEU A 200 -15.53 4.99 9.63
C LEU A 200 -15.75 4.42 11.03
N TYR A 201 -15.28 3.20 11.24
CA TYR A 201 -15.38 2.49 12.50
C TYR A 201 -14.01 2.06 13.01
N GLY A 202 -13.84 2.06 14.32
CA GLY A 202 -12.71 1.43 15.01
C GLY A 202 -12.77 -0.09 14.93
N ALA A 203 -11.69 -0.76 15.31
CA ALA A 203 -11.58 -2.22 15.27
C ALA A 203 -12.58 -2.92 16.22
N ASP A 204 -12.99 -2.23 17.28
CA ASP A 204 -13.98 -2.66 18.27
C ASP A 204 -15.44 -2.41 17.83
N GLY A 205 -15.65 -1.84 16.64
CA GLY A 205 -16.96 -1.47 16.13
C GLY A 205 -17.44 -0.09 16.57
N THR A 206 -16.63 0.69 17.30
CA THR A 206 -16.95 2.08 17.65
C THR A 206 -17.16 2.91 16.38
N ALA A 207 -18.33 3.54 16.25
CA ALA A 207 -18.61 4.45 15.14
C ALA A 207 -17.83 5.76 15.35
N ILE A 208 -16.78 5.99 14.57
CA ILE A 208 -15.96 7.20 14.64
C ILE A 208 -16.63 8.28 13.78
N VAL A 209 -16.82 7.99 12.50
CA VAL A 209 -17.53 8.85 11.54
C VAL A 209 -18.81 8.14 11.14
N SER A 210 -19.97 8.67 11.53
CA SER A 210 -21.25 8.17 11.07
C SER A 210 -22.39 9.07 11.55
N TRP A 211 -23.30 9.44 10.65
CA TRP A 211 -24.56 10.06 11.05
C TRP A 211 -25.48 9.07 11.77
N LYS A 212 -25.57 7.82 11.27
CA LYS A 212 -26.40 6.76 11.85
C LYS A 212 -25.77 5.37 11.66
N PRO A 213 -25.54 4.61 12.76
CA PRO A 213 -25.68 5.02 14.16
C PRO A 213 -24.80 6.24 14.46
N LYS A 214 -25.20 7.10 15.41
CA LYS A 214 -24.44 8.33 15.71
C LYS A 214 -23.02 7.95 16.14
N GLY A 215 -22.04 8.40 15.36
CA GLY A 215 -20.63 8.26 15.67
C GLY A 215 -20.13 9.36 16.61
N LEU A 216 -18.82 9.40 16.81
CA LEU A 216 -18.13 10.49 17.50
C LEU A 216 -18.19 11.79 16.66
N LEU A 217 -18.08 11.65 15.34
CA LEU A 217 -18.32 12.68 14.33
C LEU A 217 -19.62 12.30 13.58
N PHE A 218 -20.65 13.14 13.69
CA PHE A 218 -22.01 12.84 13.22
C PHE A 218 -22.81 14.05 12.71
N ASP A 219 -22.22 15.25 12.71
CA ASP A 219 -22.88 16.50 12.33
C ASP A 219 -22.79 16.77 10.82
N SER A 220 -23.56 17.75 10.36
CA SER A 220 -23.74 18.15 8.97
C SER A 220 -22.50 18.77 8.35
N GLY A 221 -21.71 19.50 9.13
CA GLY A 221 -20.52 20.20 8.68
C GLY A 221 -19.22 19.55 9.14
N LYS A 222 -18.11 20.19 8.78
CA LYS A 222 -16.77 19.70 9.12
C LYS A 222 -16.62 19.48 10.63
N GLN A 223 -16.14 18.31 11.02
CA GLN A 223 -15.77 18.00 12.40
C GLN A 223 -14.42 17.31 12.46
N GLU A 224 -13.78 17.38 13.63
CA GLU A 224 -12.48 16.79 13.90
C GLU A 224 -12.42 16.21 15.32
N ILE A 225 -11.62 15.16 15.50
CA ILE A 225 -11.41 14.50 16.80
C ILE A 225 -10.03 13.84 16.85
N ASP A 226 -9.43 13.82 18.04
CA ASP A 226 -8.31 12.93 18.34
C ASP A 226 -8.84 11.60 18.88
N TYR A 227 -8.60 10.52 18.13
CA TYR A 227 -9.06 9.18 18.46
C TYR A 227 -7.88 8.22 18.47
N HIS A 228 -7.56 7.66 19.64
CA HIS A 228 -6.44 6.72 19.84
C HIS A 228 -5.10 7.18 19.22
N GLY A 229 -4.78 8.48 19.35
CA GLY A 229 -3.56 9.09 18.82
C GLY A 229 -3.59 9.44 17.33
N MET A 230 -4.73 9.22 16.66
CA MET A 230 -4.98 9.64 15.28
C MET A 230 -5.81 10.92 15.29
N HIS A 231 -5.41 11.93 14.51
CA HIS A 231 -6.23 13.12 14.31
C HIS A 231 -7.13 12.90 13.08
N ILE A 232 -8.44 12.84 13.28
CA ILE A 232 -9.42 12.48 12.25
C ILE A 232 -10.30 13.69 11.94
N GLU A 233 -10.33 14.11 10.67
CA GLU A 233 -11.19 15.16 10.12
C GLU A 233 -12.21 14.54 9.15
N TRP A 234 -13.48 14.93 9.26
CA TRP A 234 -14.54 14.54 8.33
C TRP A 234 -15.33 15.76 7.86
N SER A 235 -15.78 15.76 6.60
CA SER A 235 -16.52 16.87 5.99
C SER A 235 -17.93 17.10 6.56
N GLY A 236 -18.53 16.09 7.18
CA GLY A 236 -19.95 16.08 7.56
C GLY A 236 -20.86 15.53 6.46
N TYR A 237 -22.08 15.16 6.82
CA TYR A 237 -23.06 14.49 5.93
C TYR A 237 -23.73 15.42 4.90
N TYR A 238 -23.51 16.74 4.98
CA TYR A 238 -23.87 17.64 3.87
C TYR A 238 -22.80 17.71 2.79
N GLY A 239 -21.72 16.95 2.97
CA GLY A 239 -20.62 16.88 2.04
C GLY A 239 -19.90 18.21 1.86
N VAL A 240 -19.07 18.25 0.81
CA VAL A 240 -18.26 19.41 0.47
C VAL A 240 -19.11 20.40 -0.31
N ASN A 241 -19.18 21.65 0.17
CA ASN A 241 -19.97 22.73 -0.44
C ASN A 241 -21.48 22.41 -0.59
N GLY A 242 -22.03 21.60 0.30
CA GLY A 242 -23.45 21.21 0.29
C GLY A 242 -23.81 20.13 -0.74
N GLN A 243 -22.81 19.52 -1.38
CA GLN A 243 -23.01 18.39 -2.29
C GLN A 243 -23.06 17.09 -1.49
N LYS A 244 -24.28 16.67 -1.14
CA LYS A 244 -24.53 15.37 -0.52
C LYS A 244 -24.06 14.25 -1.46
N GLY A 245 -23.34 13.27 -0.94
CA GLY A 245 -22.61 12.27 -1.74
C GLY A 245 -21.14 12.59 -2.01
N ASN A 246 -20.70 13.81 -1.72
CA ASN A 246 -19.30 14.22 -1.87
C ASN A 246 -18.69 14.50 -0.50
N GLU A 247 -18.00 13.51 0.06
CA GLU A 247 -17.48 13.56 1.43
C GLU A 247 -15.98 13.24 1.47
N TYR A 248 -15.30 13.65 2.55
CA TYR A 248 -13.92 13.22 2.77
C TYR A 248 -13.66 12.87 4.23
N ILE A 249 -12.70 11.97 4.41
CA ILE A 249 -12.06 11.68 5.71
C ILE A 249 -10.56 11.90 5.55
N LYS A 250 -9.94 12.61 6.50
CA LYS A 250 -8.49 12.68 6.65
C LYS A 250 -8.08 12.16 8.00
N ILE A 251 -7.01 11.37 8.01
CA ILE A 251 -6.39 10.83 9.22
C ILE A 251 -4.93 11.29 9.20
N THR A 252 -4.61 12.29 10.01
CA THR A 252 -3.24 12.80 10.15
C THR A 252 -2.49 12.01 11.21
N GLY A 253 -1.22 11.71 10.94
CA GLY A 253 -0.39 10.87 11.81
C GLY A 253 -0.35 9.43 11.32
N THR A 254 -0.26 8.47 12.24
CA THR A 254 -0.16 7.04 11.91
C THR A 254 -1.36 6.31 12.47
N THR A 255 -2.04 5.49 11.65
CA THR A 255 -3.15 4.69 12.13
C THR A 255 -2.70 3.75 13.24
N SER A 256 -3.39 3.76 14.38
CA SER A 256 -3.01 2.96 15.55
C SER A 256 -3.70 1.59 15.58
N GLU A 257 -4.80 1.44 14.83
CA GLU A 257 -5.60 0.23 14.73
C GLU A 257 -6.12 0.03 13.29
N MET A 258 -6.75 -1.12 13.05
CA MET A 258 -7.49 -1.34 11.81
C MET A 258 -8.79 -0.56 11.85
N LEU A 259 -9.04 0.25 10.82
CA LEU A 259 -10.28 0.99 10.67
C LEU A 259 -11.13 0.34 9.58
N VAL A 260 -12.44 0.31 9.79
CA VAL A 260 -13.40 -0.23 8.84
C VAL A 260 -14.15 0.91 8.18
N MET A 261 -14.07 0.97 6.85
CA MET A 261 -14.76 1.97 6.06
C MET A 261 -16.01 1.36 5.43
N LYS A 262 -17.13 2.04 5.59
CA LYS A 262 -18.40 1.67 4.99
C LYS A 262 -18.99 2.88 4.26
N VAL A 263 -19.95 2.62 3.38
CA VAL A 263 -20.79 3.67 2.79
C VAL A 263 -22.25 3.28 3.02
N TYR A 264 -23.06 4.24 3.44
CA TYR A 264 -24.49 4.07 3.60
C TYR A 264 -25.23 4.85 2.51
N GLY A 265 -26.16 4.19 1.82
CA GLY A 265 -26.95 4.85 0.78
C GLY A 265 -28.30 5.31 1.30
N TYR A 266 -28.55 6.62 1.39
CA TYR A 266 -29.95 7.11 1.52
C TYR A 266 -30.68 6.99 0.20
N GLU A 267 -29.92 7.13 -0.88
CA GLU A 267 -30.31 6.83 -2.24
C GLU A 267 -29.41 5.73 -2.80
N ALA A 268 -29.94 4.92 -3.72
CA ALA A 268 -29.12 3.94 -4.43
C ALA A 268 -28.25 4.67 -5.45
N GLY A 269 -26.96 4.38 -5.45
CA GLY A 269 -25.99 5.12 -6.25
C GLY A 269 -24.64 4.44 -6.38
N SER A 270 -23.81 5.01 -7.24
CA SER A 270 -22.42 4.61 -7.40
C SER A 270 -21.55 5.45 -6.48
N ALA A 271 -20.84 4.81 -5.56
CA ALA A 271 -19.82 5.42 -4.72
C ALA A 271 -18.47 5.32 -5.43
N GLU A 272 -17.92 6.45 -5.87
CA GLU A 272 -16.54 6.54 -6.36
C GLU A 272 -15.64 6.95 -5.20
N VAL A 273 -14.69 6.09 -4.84
CA VAL A 273 -13.80 6.32 -3.71
C VAL A 273 -12.37 6.46 -4.20
N HIS A 274 -11.82 7.67 -4.06
CA HIS A 274 -10.39 7.95 -4.24
C HIS A 274 -9.73 7.98 -2.87
N TYR A 275 -8.59 7.32 -2.71
CA TYR A 275 -7.84 7.35 -1.47
C TYR A 275 -6.33 7.46 -1.70
N SER A 276 -5.64 8.00 -0.71
CA SER A 276 -4.19 8.12 -0.68
C SER A 276 -3.64 7.99 0.74
N TRP A 277 -2.37 7.62 0.84
CA TRP A 277 -1.66 7.56 2.11
C TRP A 277 -0.19 7.93 1.91
N GLY A 278 0.44 8.35 3.01
CA GLY A 278 1.87 8.59 3.11
C GLY A 278 2.37 9.80 2.34
N LYS A 279 1.48 10.54 1.68
CA LYS A 279 1.78 11.84 1.06
C LYS A 279 1.39 12.93 2.05
N ASP A 280 2.38 13.68 2.52
CA ASP A 280 2.09 14.89 3.27
C ASP A 280 1.56 16.00 2.34
N ALA A 281 1.03 17.07 2.93
CA ALA A 281 0.48 18.20 2.18
C ALA A 281 1.51 18.83 1.21
N VAL A 282 2.80 18.74 1.54
CA VAL A 282 3.91 19.28 0.73
C VAL A 282 4.11 18.45 -0.53
N GLU A 283 4.13 17.13 -0.42
CA GLU A 283 4.25 16.24 -1.58
C GLU A 283 3.05 16.38 -2.54
N ASN A 284 1.86 16.63 -2.00
CA ASN A 284 0.68 16.93 -2.81
C ASN A 284 0.80 18.26 -3.57
N ALA A 285 1.34 19.33 -2.96
CA ALA A 285 1.58 20.57 -3.69
C ALA A 285 2.72 20.47 -4.70
N LEU A 286 3.78 19.73 -4.39
CA LEU A 286 4.87 19.46 -5.33
C LEU A 286 4.37 18.73 -6.58
N THR A 287 3.42 17.81 -6.40
CA THR A 287 2.82 17.06 -7.51
C THR A 287 1.80 17.88 -8.30
N SER A 288 0.94 18.64 -7.61
CA SER A 288 -0.17 19.38 -8.23
C SER A 288 0.21 20.79 -8.71
N GLY A 289 1.34 21.33 -8.24
CA GLY A 289 1.69 22.74 -8.41
C GLY A 289 0.84 23.72 -7.59
N SER A 290 -0.06 23.23 -6.73
CA SER A 290 -0.98 24.06 -5.96
C SER A 290 -0.57 24.15 -4.49
N VAL A 291 -0.29 25.36 -4.01
CA VAL A 291 0.06 25.64 -2.61
C VAL A 291 -1.14 25.98 -1.72
N LYS A 292 -2.37 25.89 -2.24
CA LYS A 292 -3.59 26.35 -1.54
C LYS A 292 -3.84 25.69 -0.18
N THR A 293 -3.27 24.52 0.06
CA THR A 293 -3.47 23.71 1.27
C THR A 293 -2.23 23.64 2.17
N ILE A 294 -1.19 24.44 1.89
CA ILE A 294 0.06 24.46 2.66
C ILE A 294 0.16 25.76 3.46
N ASN A 295 0.49 25.62 4.74
CA ASN A 295 0.89 26.74 5.59
C ASN A 295 2.42 26.81 5.72
N GLU A 296 2.93 27.96 6.19
CA GLU A 296 4.36 28.23 6.31
C GLU A 296 5.08 27.21 7.21
N GLU A 297 4.46 26.81 8.31
CA GLU A 297 5.04 25.87 9.28
C GLU A 297 5.29 24.49 8.67
N THR A 298 4.28 23.94 7.97
CA THR A 298 4.39 22.64 7.29
C THR A 298 5.48 22.68 6.21
N LEU A 299 5.58 23.80 5.47
CA LEU A 299 6.59 23.97 4.43
C LEU A 299 8.01 24.06 5.04
N LEU A 300 8.17 24.82 6.12
CA LEU A 300 9.44 24.97 6.82
C LEU A 300 9.91 23.64 7.39
N ALA A 301 9.03 22.88 8.05
CA ALA A 301 9.33 21.56 8.59
C ALA A 301 9.78 20.58 7.49
N ALA A 302 9.05 20.52 6.37
CA ALA A 302 9.42 19.68 5.23
C ALA A 302 10.77 20.10 4.61
N THR A 303 11.02 21.41 4.49
CA THR A 303 12.28 21.96 3.96
C THR A 303 13.46 21.58 4.87
N ILE A 304 13.32 21.75 6.18
CA ILE A 304 14.35 21.36 7.15
C ILE A 304 14.65 19.87 7.03
N LYS A 305 13.61 19.04 6.97
CA LYS A 305 13.76 17.59 6.82
C LYS A 305 14.51 17.22 5.54
N GLU A 306 14.14 17.80 4.40
CA GLU A 306 14.83 17.57 3.12
C GLU A 306 16.31 17.97 3.19
N LEU A 307 16.62 19.13 3.79
CA LEU A 307 18.00 19.57 3.98
C LEU A 307 18.81 18.62 4.87
N GLU A 308 18.22 18.08 5.94
CA GLU A 308 18.87 17.11 6.81
C GLU A 308 19.07 15.75 6.11
N ASP A 309 18.10 15.30 5.31
CA ASP A 309 18.21 14.10 4.49
C ASP A 309 19.36 14.24 3.47
N LEU A 310 19.46 15.38 2.77
CA LEU A 310 20.55 15.69 1.85
C LEU A 310 21.92 15.76 2.55
N LYS A 311 22.02 16.41 3.72
CA LYS A 311 23.24 16.43 4.52
C LYS A 311 23.66 15.03 4.94
N THR A 312 22.71 14.19 5.33
CA THR A 312 22.94 12.82 5.77
C THR A 312 23.47 11.96 4.63
N ILE A 313 22.84 12.03 3.45
CA ILE A 313 23.29 11.33 2.23
C ILE A 313 24.72 11.75 1.87
N LYS A 314 24.98 13.06 1.82
CA LYS A 314 26.32 13.60 1.54
C LYS A 314 27.35 13.12 2.56
N SER A 315 27.04 13.21 3.86
CA SER A 315 27.94 12.79 4.93
C SER A 315 28.26 11.30 4.86
N SER A 316 27.26 10.46 4.61
CA SER A 316 27.42 9.01 4.45
C SER A 316 28.33 8.65 3.26
N LEU A 317 28.12 9.31 2.11
CA LEU A 317 28.95 9.14 0.92
C LEU A 317 30.41 9.55 1.19
N LEU A 318 30.62 10.75 1.77
CA LEU A 318 31.96 11.24 2.08
C LEU A 318 32.66 10.35 3.11
N LYS A 319 31.97 9.88 4.15
CA LYS A 319 32.52 8.91 5.12
C LYS A 319 32.94 7.60 4.44
N THR A 320 32.18 7.14 3.45
CA THR A 320 32.52 5.93 2.68
C THR A 320 33.79 6.12 1.86
N ILE A 321 33.97 7.30 1.24
CA ILE A 321 35.11 7.62 0.38
C ILE A 321 36.36 7.95 1.19
N TYR A 322 36.24 8.77 2.23
CA TYR A 322 37.39 9.35 2.93
C TYR A 322 37.67 8.69 4.28
N LYS A 323 36.68 8.01 4.87
CA LYS A 323 36.77 7.50 6.25
C LYS A 323 37.30 8.58 7.20
N ASN A 324 38.30 8.25 8.01
CA ASN A 324 39.02 9.17 8.88
C ASN A 324 40.44 9.45 8.32
N GLU A 325 40.62 9.33 7.00
CA GLU A 325 41.92 9.52 6.33
C GLU A 325 42.11 11.00 5.95
N THR A 326 43.35 11.49 5.97
CA THR A 326 43.67 12.84 5.49
C THR A 326 43.55 12.92 3.98
N ILE A 327 42.86 13.96 3.49
CA ILE A 327 42.72 14.22 2.05
C ILE A 327 43.93 15.05 1.60
N GLN A 328 44.78 14.47 0.75
CA GLN A 328 45.91 15.18 0.15
C GLN A 328 45.89 15.03 -1.36
N TYR A 329 45.41 16.07 -2.04
CA TYR A 329 45.31 16.13 -3.49
C TYR A 329 45.71 17.54 -3.98
N ASP A 330 46.76 17.62 -4.78
CA ASP A 330 47.21 18.85 -5.43
C ASP A 330 47.30 18.64 -6.94
N PRO A 331 46.31 19.10 -7.72
CA PRO A 331 46.34 18.98 -9.18
C PRO A 331 47.25 20.05 -9.84
N GLY A 332 47.81 20.98 -9.07
CA GLY A 332 48.56 22.12 -9.56
C GLY A 332 47.70 23.13 -10.33
N ARG A 333 48.35 23.95 -11.17
CA ARG A 333 47.70 25.04 -11.91
C ARG A 333 47.00 24.61 -13.20
N ARG A 334 47.19 23.37 -13.64
CA ARG A 334 46.61 22.82 -14.88
C ARG A 334 45.42 21.91 -14.55
N THR A 335 44.42 22.50 -13.92
CA THR A 335 43.18 21.82 -13.52
C THR A 335 41.99 22.71 -13.83
N GLN A 336 40.86 22.11 -14.18
CA GLN A 336 39.60 22.82 -14.32
C GLN A 336 38.85 22.82 -13.00
N LEU A 337 38.17 23.93 -12.69
CA LEU A 337 37.25 23.98 -11.55
C LEU A 337 35.92 23.38 -11.96
N ILE A 338 35.27 22.69 -11.03
CA ILE A 338 33.97 22.07 -11.26
C ILE A 338 32.92 22.85 -10.48
N GLU A 339 31.96 23.44 -11.20
CA GLU A 339 30.84 24.14 -10.60
C GLU A 339 29.55 23.37 -10.86
N PRO A 340 28.96 22.73 -9.84
CA PRO A 340 27.65 22.10 -9.96
C PRO A 340 26.60 23.18 -10.23
N LEU A 341 25.82 23.03 -11.30
CA LEU A 341 24.67 23.91 -11.56
C LEU A 341 23.64 23.75 -10.43
N VAL A 342 23.08 24.87 -9.97
CA VAL A 342 22.14 24.95 -8.83
C VAL A 342 20.94 24.02 -9.02
N GLU A 343 20.47 23.87 -10.27
CA GLU A 343 19.35 22.99 -10.65
C GLU A 343 19.63 21.49 -10.44
N ASN A 344 20.89 21.09 -10.21
CA ASN A 344 21.30 19.69 -10.05
C ASN A 344 21.91 19.37 -8.67
N LEU A 345 21.75 20.26 -7.68
CA LEU A 345 22.32 20.08 -6.33
C LEU A 345 21.79 18.82 -5.62
N TYR A 346 20.61 18.32 -5.99
CA TYR A 346 20.05 17.06 -5.47
C TYR A 346 20.87 15.82 -5.87
N ASN A 347 21.66 15.94 -6.94
CA ASN A 347 22.27 14.81 -7.60
C ASN A 347 23.78 14.95 -7.84
N ILE A 348 24.38 16.10 -7.54
CA ILE A 348 25.80 16.38 -7.79
C ILE A 348 26.44 16.98 -6.54
N TYR A 349 27.51 16.34 -6.06
CA TYR A 349 28.19 16.65 -4.81
C TYR A 349 29.66 16.97 -5.08
N PRO A 350 30.18 18.13 -4.65
CA PRO A 350 31.62 18.34 -4.62
C PRO A 350 32.23 17.37 -3.61
N ILE A 351 33.21 16.59 -4.07
CA ILE A 351 33.91 15.59 -3.23
C ILE A 351 35.33 16.02 -2.88
N LEU A 352 35.96 16.83 -3.73
CA LEU A 352 37.22 17.47 -3.42
C LEU A 352 37.02 18.98 -3.51
N GLN A 353 37.18 19.64 -2.37
CA GLN A 353 37.16 21.10 -2.28
C GLN A 353 38.53 21.55 -1.78
N GLY A 354 39.19 22.40 -2.55
CA GLY A 354 40.46 22.99 -2.13
C GLY A 354 40.24 23.97 -0.97
N ASN A 355 41.32 24.30 -0.25
CA ASN A 355 41.27 25.19 0.91
C ASN A 355 40.72 26.61 0.61
N LYS A 356 40.66 27.00 -0.67
CA LYS A 356 40.06 28.26 -1.14
C LYS A 356 38.57 28.13 -1.49
N GLY A 357 37.94 26.99 -1.22
CA GLY A 357 36.53 26.74 -1.49
C GLY A 357 36.21 26.26 -2.91
N TYR A 358 37.19 26.19 -3.81
CA TYR A 358 36.96 25.71 -5.19
C TYR A 358 36.83 24.18 -5.23
N ALA A 359 35.80 23.69 -5.92
CA ALA A 359 35.64 22.26 -6.16
C ALA A 359 36.55 21.79 -7.30
N LEU A 360 37.35 20.76 -7.01
CA LEU A 360 38.32 20.14 -7.91
C LEU A 360 37.80 18.82 -8.49
N ALA A 361 36.82 18.22 -7.81
CA ALA A 361 36.13 17.01 -8.24
C ALA A 361 34.70 16.98 -7.71
N ALA A 362 33.81 16.35 -8.47
CA ALA A 362 32.42 16.13 -8.10
C ALA A 362 31.97 14.71 -8.44
N LEU A 363 31.02 14.19 -7.67
CA LEU A 363 30.29 12.96 -7.96
C LEU A 363 28.83 13.27 -8.22
N GLY A 364 28.16 12.41 -8.97
CA GLY A 364 26.71 12.52 -9.05
C GLY A 364 25.99 11.28 -9.54
N VAL A 365 24.67 11.36 -9.50
CA VAL A 365 23.76 10.33 -10.00
C VAL A 365 22.83 10.96 -11.02
N LYS A 366 22.80 10.43 -12.24
CA LYS A 366 21.87 10.88 -13.29
C LYS A 366 21.20 9.68 -13.92
N ARG A 367 19.86 9.64 -13.93
CA ARG A 367 19.07 8.53 -14.48
C ARG A 367 19.55 7.16 -13.98
N ASN A 368 19.77 7.04 -12.67
CA ASN A 368 20.29 5.84 -11.99
C ASN A 368 21.72 5.43 -12.35
N SER A 369 22.48 6.27 -13.08
CA SER A 369 23.90 6.06 -13.36
C SER A 369 24.77 6.95 -12.48
N ARG A 370 25.83 6.38 -11.91
CA ARG A 370 26.82 7.09 -11.09
C ARG A 370 27.92 7.65 -11.99
N PHE A 371 28.35 8.87 -11.74
CA PHE A 371 29.47 9.49 -12.44
C PHE A 371 30.40 10.24 -11.49
N ALA A 372 31.65 10.39 -11.92
CA ALA A 372 32.67 11.18 -11.25
C ALA A 372 33.34 12.08 -12.28
N VAL A 373 33.60 13.33 -11.89
CA VAL A 373 34.33 14.29 -12.71
C VAL A 373 35.46 14.86 -11.88
N PHE A 374 36.64 14.96 -12.47
CA PHE A 374 37.81 15.60 -11.91
C PHE A 374 38.27 16.69 -12.87
N GLY A 375 38.73 17.82 -12.34
CA GLY A 375 39.31 18.91 -13.13
C GLY A 375 40.57 18.54 -13.90
N SER A 376 41.19 17.41 -13.53
CA SER A 376 42.42 16.87 -14.07
C SER A 376 42.50 15.37 -13.78
N THR A 377 43.14 14.59 -14.65
CA THR A 377 43.15 13.12 -14.61
C THR A 377 43.93 12.55 -13.41
N PRO A 378 43.29 11.96 -12.37
CA PRO A 378 44.00 11.43 -11.19
C PRO A 378 45.03 10.35 -11.53
N LEU A 379 44.70 9.47 -12.49
CA LEU A 379 45.56 8.37 -12.92
C LEU A 379 46.94 8.83 -13.43
N TRP A 380 46.97 9.94 -14.18
CA TRP A 380 48.22 10.52 -14.68
C TRP A 380 49.17 10.90 -13.53
N TYR A 381 48.64 11.44 -12.43
CA TYR A 381 49.46 11.76 -11.27
C TYR A 381 50.04 10.51 -10.62
N PHE A 382 49.25 9.44 -10.49
CA PHE A 382 49.70 8.19 -9.87
C PHE A 382 50.82 7.52 -10.67
N GLU A 383 50.72 7.51 -12.00
CA GLU A 383 51.78 7.00 -12.89
C GLU A 383 53.10 7.76 -12.75
N HIS A 384 53.04 9.04 -12.36
CA HIS A 384 54.20 9.91 -12.16
C HIS A 384 54.60 10.08 -10.69
N ASN A 385 54.16 9.16 -9.80
CA ASN A 385 54.43 9.20 -8.36
C ASN A 385 53.99 10.50 -7.65
N ARG A 386 52.97 11.18 -8.19
CA ARG A 386 52.33 12.38 -7.60
C ARG A 386 50.96 12.01 -7.03
N ASN A 387 50.52 12.74 -6.01
CA ASN A 387 49.22 12.52 -5.35
C ASN A 387 48.98 11.08 -4.85
N MET A 388 50.02 10.28 -4.62
CA MET A 388 49.89 8.87 -4.20
C MET A 388 49.05 8.68 -2.93
N ARG A 389 49.05 9.67 -2.03
CA ARG A 389 48.22 9.67 -0.82
C ARG A 389 46.71 9.74 -1.09
N PHE A 390 46.30 10.16 -2.28
CA PHE A 390 44.91 10.19 -2.72
C PHE A 390 44.45 8.89 -3.42
N GLU A 391 45.37 8.02 -3.80
CA GLU A 391 45.06 6.77 -4.51
C GLU A 391 44.06 5.86 -3.76
N PRO A 392 44.15 5.66 -2.42
CA PRO A 392 43.19 4.85 -1.69
C PRO A 392 41.76 5.37 -1.79
N GLN A 393 41.57 6.69 -1.70
CA GLN A 393 40.25 7.31 -1.78
C GLN A 393 39.74 7.31 -3.23
N PHE A 394 40.62 7.48 -4.22
CA PHE A 394 40.27 7.30 -5.63
C PHE A 394 39.77 5.89 -5.94
N LYS A 395 40.41 4.84 -5.38
CA LYS A 395 39.91 3.45 -5.51
C LYS A 395 38.51 3.27 -4.92
N ARG A 396 38.20 3.90 -3.78
CA ARG A 396 36.85 3.88 -3.18
C ARG A 396 35.83 4.61 -4.05
N ILE A 397 36.23 5.69 -4.73
CA ILE A 397 35.39 6.37 -5.72
C ILE A 397 35.08 5.43 -6.90
N LEU A 398 36.09 4.74 -7.44
CA LEU A 398 35.86 3.74 -8.49
C LEU A 398 34.93 2.62 -8.02
N PHE A 399 35.13 2.10 -6.80
CA PHE A 399 34.25 1.11 -6.19
C PHE A 399 32.81 1.60 -6.10
N TRP A 400 32.61 2.85 -5.67
CA TRP A 400 31.30 3.47 -5.63
C TRP A 400 30.66 3.61 -7.02
N LEU A 401 31.42 4.03 -8.04
CA LEU A 401 30.93 4.09 -9.43
C LEU A 401 30.43 2.72 -9.93
N MET A 402 31.08 1.64 -9.49
CA MET A 402 30.73 0.26 -9.82
C MET A 402 29.64 -0.35 -8.92
N HIS A 403 28.90 0.46 -8.16
CA HIS A 403 27.85 0.02 -7.23
C HIS A 403 28.33 -0.94 -6.12
N GLY A 404 29.63 -0.92 -5.81
CA GLY A 404 30.21 -1.77 -4.77
C GLY A 404 30.36 -3.25 -5.15
N ASP A 405 30.16 -3.61 -6.42
CA ASP A 405 30.31 -4.99 -6.90
C ASP A 405 31.71 -5.21 -7.50
N LEU A 406 32.61 -5.83 -6.72
CA LEU A 406 33.95 -6.26 -7.14
C LEU A 406 34.02 -7.74 -7.54
N ILE A 407 32.92 -8.47 -7.49
CA ILE A 407 32.93 -9.95 -7.53
C ILE A 407 33.06 -10.46 -8.98
N LYS A 408 32.91 -9.59 -9.98
CA LYS A 408 32.99 -9.96 -11.40
C LYS A 408 34.05 -9.13 -12.13
N LYS A 409 34.84 -9.78 -12.99
CA LYS A 409 35.72 -9.11 -13.96
C LYS A 409 34.89 -8.09 -14.74
N ARG A 410 35.27 -6.81 -14.68
CA ARG A 410 34.59 -5.72 -15.39
C ARG A 410 35.41 -5.28 -16.59
N THR A 411 34.73 -5.01 -17.69
CA THR A 411 35.31 -4.34 -18.85
C THR A 411 35.17 -2.83 -18.65
N ILE A 412 36.28 -2.11 -18.69
CA ILE A 412 36.30 -0.64 -18.63
C ILE A 412 36.56 -0.14 -20.05
N GLY A 413 35.62 0.64 -20.60
CA GLY A 413 35.86 1.40 -21.83
C GLY A 413 36.63 2.66 -21.50
N LEU A 414 37.81 2.84 -22.08
CA LEU A 414 38.60 4.06 -21.99
C LEU A 414 38.50 4.80 -23.32
N SER A 415 38.02 6.03 -23.29
CA SER A 415 37.89 6.88 -24.48
C SER A 415 38.48 8.26 -24.17
N PHE A 416 39.21 8.84 -25.11
CA PHE A 416 39.73 10.22 -25.05
C PHE A 416 40.62 10.54 -23.83
N LEU A 417 41.18 9.52 -23.17
CA LEU A 417 42.11 9.67 -22.04
C LEU A 417 43.58 9.70 -22.47
N ASP A 418 43.86 9.40 -23.73
CA ASP A 418 45.18 9.51 -24.33
C ASP A 418 45.08 9.92 -25.80
N SER A 419 45.81 10.96 -26.19
CA SER A 419 45.99 11.36 -27.59
C SER A 419 47.44 11.26 -28.04
N ASN A 420 48.36 10.75 -27.21
CA ASN A 420 49.79 10.72 -27.52
C ASN A 420 50.43 9.39 -27.10
N LYS A 421 50.43 8.44 -28.04
CA LYS A 421 51.63 7.62 -28.21
C LYS A 421 52.70 8.44 -28.92
#